data_AF-A0A2E8YSU7-F1
#
_entry.id   AF-A0A2E8YSU7-F1
#
_cell.length_a   1.000
_cell.length_b   1.000
_cell.length_c   1.000
_cell.angle_alpha   90.00
_cell.angle_beta   90.00
_cell.angle_gamma   90.00
#
_symmetry.space_group_name_H-M   'P 1'
#
loop_
_entity.id
_entity.type
_entity.pdbx_description
1 polymer ?
#
loop_
_entity_poly.entity_id
_entity_poly.type
_entity_poly.pdbx_seq_one_letter_code
_entity_poly.pdbx_strand_id
1 'polypeptide(L)' 'MQLAILDDYQEISLDYADWSHISQQVQIKVFSDHISEENEIVKRLQDFSIICVMRE' A
#
# COMPACT_ATOMS: atom_id res chain seq x y z
N MET A 1 1.95 11.94 5.33
CA MET A 1 0.74 11.30 4.77
C MET A 1 0.99 9.81 4.62
N GLN A 2 0.01 8.93 4.81
CA GLN A 2 0.22 7.47 4.71
C GLN A 2 -0.37 6.91 3.42
N LEU A 3 0.43 6.10 2.71
CA LEU A 3 0.05 5.38 1.49
C LEU A 3 0.17 3.87 1.73
N ALA A 4 -0.91 3.15 1.44
CA ALA A 4 -0.95 1.69 1.44
C ALA A 4 -0.83 1.18 0.00
N ILE A 5 0.09 0.23 -0.24
CA ILE A 5 0.11 -0.57 -1.47
C ILE A 5 -0.48 -1.95 -1.14
N LEU A 6 -1.51 -2.36 -1.87
CA LEU A 6 -2.22 -3.62 -1.71
C LEU A 6 -1.89 -4.59 -2.86
N ASP A 7 -2.05 -5.88 -2.58
CA ASP A 7 -1.89 -6.99 -3.53
C ASP A 7 -0.47 -7.12 -4.12
N ASP A 8 0.56 -6.66 -3.39
CA ASP A 8 1.96 -6.82 -3.79
C ASP A 8 2.52 -8.18 -3.35
N TYR A 9 1.92 -9.28 -3.82
CA TYR A 9 2.31 -10.65 -3.45
C TYR A 9 3.77 -11.00 -3.80
N GLN A 10 4.37 -10.27 -4.74
CA GLN A 10 5.75 -10.48 -5.20
C GLN A 10 6.76 -9.55 -4.50
N GLU A 11 6.27 -8.60 -3.69
CA GLU A 11 7.10 -7.61 -2.99
C GLU A 11 7.98 -6.75 -3.92
N ILE A 12 7.45 -6.40 -5.10
CA ILE A 12 8.18 -5.68 -6.16
C ILE A 12 7.70 -4.25 -6.37
N SER A 13 6.65 -3.80 -5.67
CA SER A 13 6.04 -2.49 -5.90
C SER A 13 6.99 -1.31 -5.73
N LEU A 14 7.97 -1.43 -4.84
CA LEU A 14 8.98 -0.39 -4.60
C LEU A 14 10.05 -0.33 -5.70
N ASP A 15 10.20 -1.37 -6.51
CA ASP A 15 11.18 -1.45 -7.60
C ASP A 15 10.61 -1.01 -8.96
N TYR A 16 9.29 -0.96 -9.09
CA TYR A 16 8.59 -0.66 -10.36
C TYR A 16 8.44 0.83 -10.69
N ALA A 17 8.69 1.71 -9.71
CA ALA A 17 8.57 3.15 -9.86
C ALA A 17 9.61 3.91 -9.03
N ASP A 18 9.95 5.13 -9.47
CA ASP A 18 10.82 6.01 -8.69
C ASP A 18 10.02 6.77 -7.62
N TRP A 19 9.99 6.19 -6.42
CA TRP A 19 9.31 6.75 -5.25
C TRP A 19 10.05 7.91 -4.57
N SER A 20 11.28 8.23 -5.00
CA SER A 20 12.12 9.23 -4.34
C SER A 20 11.44 10.62 -4.27
N HIS A 21 10.69 10.97 -5.31
CA HIS A 21 9.97 12.23 -5.47
C HIS A 21 8.95 12.52 -4.36
N ILE A 22 8.37 11.47 -3.75
CA ILE A 22 7.33 11.62 -2.72
C ILE A 22 7.76 11.11 -1.34
N SER A 23 8.91 10.43 -1.26
CA SER A 23 9.41 9.77 -0.06
C SER A 23 9.57 10.68 1.18
N GLN A 24 9.78 11.98 0.97
CA GLN A 24 9.88 12.96 2.06
C GLN A 24 8.53 13.38 2.64
N GLN A 25 7.43 13.13 1.93
CA GLN A 25 6.09 13.62 2.29
C GLN A 25 5.11 12.47 2.59
N VAL A 26 5.39 11.30 2.02
CA VAL A 26 4.54 10.11 2.06
C VAL A 26 5.29 8.95 2.68
N GLN A 27 4.71 8.38 3.74
CA GLN A 27 5.14 7.12 4.31
C GLN A 27 4.40 5.99 3.58
N ILE A 28 5.16 5.12 2.93
CA ILE A 28 4.63 4.01 2.14
C ILE A 28 4.67 2.74 3.00
N LYS A 29 3.55 2.01 3.04
CA LYS A 29 3.46 0.67 3.60
C LYS A 29 2.95 -0.30 2.54
N VAL A 30 3.68 -1.40 2.37
CA VAL A 30 3.33 -2.46 1.42
C VAL A 30 2.65 -3.59 2.18
N PHE A 31 1.57 -4.12 1.61
CA PHE A 31 0.88 -5.31 2.07
C PHE A 31 0.94 -6.38 0.96
N SER A 32 1.67 -7.47 1.26
CA SER A 32 1.82 -8.64 0.38
C SER A 32 0.81 -9.75 0.69
N ASP A 33 -0.17 -9.48 1.56
CA ASP A 33 -1.21 -10.40 2.00
C ASP A 33 -2.62 -9.96 1.60
N HIS A 34 -3.51 -10.95 1.42
CA HIS A 34 -4.93 -10.73 1.20
C HIS A 34 -5.71 -10.80 2.51
N ILE A 35 -6.59 -9.82 2.77
CA ILE A 35 -7.66 -9.94 3.77
C ILE A 35 -9.00 -10.00 3.05
N SER A 36 -9.80 -11.02 3.38
CA SER A 36 -11.15 -11.21 2.82
C SER A 36 -12.28 -10.63 3.69
N GLU A 37 -12.00 -10.29 4.96
CA GLU A 37 -12.99 -9.77 5.91
C GLU A 37 -13.04 -8.23 5.86
N GLU A 38 -14.21 -7.68 5.57
CA GLU A 38 -14.39 -6.24 5.32
C GLU A 38 -14.01 -5.36 6.52
N ASN A 39 -14.35 -5.76 7.74
CA ASN A 39 -14.04 -4.97 8.94
C ASN A 39 -12.54 -4.93 9.21
N GLU A 40 -11.84 -6.03 8.92
CA GLU A 40 -10.38 -6.09 9.05
C GLU A 40 -9.69 -5.24 7.98
N ILE A 41 -10.25 -5.15 6.77
CA ILE A 41 -9.79 -4.21 5.74
C ILE A 41 -9.97 -2.76 6.24
N VAL A 42 -11.17 -2.40 6.71
CA VAL A 42 -11.46 -1.05 7.22
C VAL A 42 -10.50 -0.68 8.33
N LYS A 43 -10.33 -1.56 9.31
CA LYS A 43 -9.43 -1.33 10.44
C LYS A 43 -7.96 -1.20 10.02
N ARG A 44 -7.51 -2.01 9.05
CA ARG A 44 -6.14 -1.94 8.53
C ARG A 44 -5.89 -0.64 7.77
N LEU A 45 -6.88 -0.16 7.01
CA LEU A 45 -6.73 0.98 6.11
C LEU A 45 -7.16 2.32 6.71
N GLN A 46 -7.73 2.34 7.92
CA GLN A 46 -8.31 3.54 8.56
C GLN A 46 -7.37 4.76 8.60
N ASP A 47 -6.06 4.53 8.78
CA ASP A 47 -5.07 5.60 8.97
C ASP A 47 -4.37 6.01 7.64
N PHE A 48 -4.76 5.39 6.52
CA PHE A 48 -4.19 5.63 5.20
C PHE A 48 -4.98 6.67 4.43
N SER A 49 -4.28 7.68 3.93
CA SER A 49 -4.88 8.74 3.11
C SER A 49 -4.92 8.37 1.62
N ILE A 50 -4.07 7.43 1.21
CA ILE A 50 -3.93 6.97 -0.17
C ILE A 50 -3.89 5.44 -0.17
N ILE A 51 -4.67 4.83 -1.05
CA ILE A 51 -4.65 3.40 -1.32
C ILE A 51 -4.24 3.20 -2.78
N CYS A 52 -3.17 2.45 -3.00
CA CYS A 52 -2.68 2.01 -4.29
C CYS A 52 -2.89 0.49 -4.39
N VAL A 53 -3.54 0.02 -5.45
CA VAL A 53 -3.82 -1.40 -5.64
C VAL A 53 -3.02 -1.88 -6.84
N MET A 54 -2.19 -2.92 -6.63
CA MET A 54 -1.46 -3.55 -7.72
C MET A 54 -2.40 -4.38 -8.58
N ARG A 55 -2.29 -4.22 -9.90
CA ARG A 55 -2.89 -5.10 -10.90
C ARG A 55 -1.78 -5.92 -11.53
N GLU A 56 -2.08 -7.20 -11.75
CA GLU A 56 -1.27 -8.21 -12.44
C GLU A 56 -0.68 -7.76 -13.78
#